data_AF-A0A163ACV3-F1
#
_entry.id   AF-A0A163ACV3-F1
#
_cell.length_a   1.000
_cell.length_b   1.000
_cell.length_c   1.000
_cell.angle_alpha   90.00
_cell.angle_beta   90.00
_cell.angle_gamma   90.00
#
_symmetry.space_group_name_H-M   'P 1'
#
loop_
_entity.id
_entity.type
_entity.pdbx_description
1 polymer ?
#
loop_
_entity_poly.entity_id
_entity_poly.type
_entity_poly.pdbx_seq_one_letter_code
_entity_poly.pdbx_strand_id
1 'polypeptide(L)'
;MDFLIEDKLKPKNTLSQYNKLDFVNLWTQTKNYNVLGIIGSNHQRIKIKFLSIKKDSINSNKYLVSGKSSVKETICDFKGTIILRDIKEVEKLHFGVDNEHQNKGIKSQGVLIADYEFKENKDQKHSGLFKGKLYSKWYLISDDRIEYDNIQSVADGYSNNAFIGVWKSYKTGKEKICNWADFRVPNANQDFDVGAGEFGPSEKYYAKGWADYKPMDTQEWWK
;
A
#
# COMPACT_ATOMS: atom_id res chain seq x y z
N MET A 1 1.38 -15.50 1.43
CA MET A 1 2.60 -14.70 1.26
C MET A 1 2.60 -13.69 2.39
N ASP A 2 3.41 -13.92 3.42
CA ASP A 2 3.56 -12.93 4.48
C ASP A 2 4.23 -11.71 3.84
N PHE A 3 3.46 -10.64 3.62
CA PHE A 3 3.97 -9.35 3.15
C PHE A 3 5.12 -8.83 4.03
N LEU A 4 5.13 -9.31 5.27
CA LEU A 4 6.09 -9.03 6.29
C LEU A 4 7.11 -10.17 6.30
N ILE A 5 8.39 -9.80 6.23
CA ILE A 5 9.50 -10.62 6.76
C ILE A 5 10.07 -11.63 5.75
N GLU A 6 10.72 -11.10 4.71
CA GLU A 6 12.02 -11.67 4.35
C GLU A 6 13.05 -11.36 5.46
N ASP A 7 12.95 -10.17 6.08
CA ASP A 7 13.81 -9.73 7.17
C ASP A 7 13.20 -9.90 8.56
N LYS A 8 13.96 -10.49 9.49
CA LYS A 8 13.58 -10.58 10.90
C LYS A 8 13.43 -9.18 11.50
N LEU A 9 12.28 -8.92 12.12
CA LEU A 9 11.99 -7.66 12.81
C LEU A 9 12.33 -7.77 14.30
N LYS A 10 12.91 -6.70 14.86
CA LYS A 10 13.05 -6.54 16.30
C LYS A 10 11.65 -6.56 16.94
N PRO A 11 11.46 -7.20 18.09
CA PRO A 11 10.14 -7.30 18.73
C PRO A 11 9.63 -5.96 19.28
N LYS A 12 10.55 -5.02 19.54
CA LYS A 12 10.26 -3.72 20.14
C LYS A 12 9.48 -2.81 19.17
N ASN A 13 8.36 -2.27 19.65
CA ASN A 13 7.70 -1.15 19.00
C ASN A 13 8.46 0.16 19.30
N THR A 14 8.97 0.81 18.26
CA THR A 14 9.73 2.07 18.31
C THR A 14 8.90 3.28 17.86
N LEU A 15 7.57 3.18 17.77
CA LEU A 15 6.69 4.26 17.30
C LEU A 15 6.99 5.62 17.95
N SER A 16 7.19 5.67 19.27
CA SER A 16 7.48 6.93 19.99
C SER A 16 8.80 7.59 19.60
N GLN A 17 9.74 6.84 19.01
CA GLN A 17 11.01 7.36 18.50
C GLN A 17 10.83 8.03 17.13
N TYR A 18 9.89 7.54 16.33
CA TYR A 18 9.72 7.93 14.93
C TYR A 18 8.48 8.80 14.67
N ASN A 19 7.53 8.88 15.60
CA ASN A 19 6.24 9.54 15.37
C ASN A 19 6.32 11.04 15.06
N LYS A 20 7.44 11.71 15.36
CA LYS A 20 7.66 13.10 14.97
C LYS A 20 7.97 13.25 13.48
N LEU A 21 8.55 12.23 12.84
CA LEU A 21 8.89 12.22 11.42
C LEU A 21 7.64 12.14 10.55
N ASP A 22 7.71 12.70 9.34
CA ASP A 22 6.62 12.66 8.37
C ASP A 22 6.80 11.48 7.40
N PHE A 23 5.77 10.65 7.29
CA PHE A 23 5.75 9.44 6.45
C PHE A 23 4.97 9.64 5.13
N VAL A 24 4.51 10.86 4.82
CA VAL A 24 3.73 11.14 3.59
C VAL A 24 4.45 10.70 2.32
N ASN A 25 5.77 10.83 2.26
CA ASN A 25 6.56 10.43 1.09
C ASN A 25 6.42 8.92 0.78
N LEU A 26 6.31 8.07 1.81
CA LEU A 26 6.12 6.63 1.65
C LEU A 26 4.91 6.33 0.76
N TRP A 27 3.81 7.07 0.93
CA TRP A 27 2.53 6.79 0.27
C TRP A 27 2.26 7.64 -0.97
N THR A 28 3.22 8.47 -1.39
CA THR A 28 3.09 9.40 -2.52
C THR A 28 4.14 9.21 -3.60
N GLN A 29 5.21 8.46 -3.33
CA GLN A 29 6.30 8.22 -4.28
C GLN A 29 5.90 7.31 -5.45
N THR A 30 5.08 6.29 -5.20
CA THR A 30 4.74 5.28 -6.21
C THR A 30 3.80 5.84 -7.28
N LYS A 31 4.17 5.65 -8.55
CA LYS A 31 3.30 6.00 -9.69
C LYS A 31 2.03 5.14 -9.65
N ASN A 32 0.87 5.74 -9.95
CA ASN A 32 -0.40 5.06 -9.72
C ASN A 32 -0.61 3.76 -10.52
N TYR A 33 0.05 3.62 -11.68
CA TYR A 33 0.01 2.39 -12.46
C TYR A 33 0.69 1.19 -11.77
N ASN A 34 1.57 1.46 -10.79
CA ASN A 34 2.18 0.44 -9.94
C ASN A 34 1.34 0.18 -8.66
N VAL A 35 0.21 0.86 -8.44
CA VAL A 35 -0.68 0.59 -7.32
C VAL A 35 -1.74 -0.40 -7.78
N LEU A 36 -1.62 -1.65 -7.32
CA LEU A 36 -2.44 -2.77 -7.81
C LEU A 36 -3.35 -3.26 -6.70
N GLY A 37 -4.62 -3.53 -7.02
CA GLY A 37 -5.61 -3.91 -6.03
C GLY A 37 -6.70 -4.86 -6.52
N ILE A 38 -7.19 -5.67 -5.57
CA ILE A 38 -8.32 -6.59 -5.74
C ILE A 38 -9.45 -6.25 -4.76
N ILE A 39 -10.69 -6.52 -5.17
CA ILE A 39 -11.88 -6.47 -4.32
C ILE A 39 -12.76 -7.71 -4.55
N GLY A 40 -13.23 -8.33 -3.47
CA GLY A 40 -14.03 -9.55 -3.50
C GLY A 40 -13.22 -10.83 -3.74
N SER A 41 -13.87 -11.98 -3.52
CA SER A 41 -13.27 -13.32 -3.64
C SER A 41 -12.90 -13.73 -5.07
N ASN A 42 -13.34 -12.98 -6.07
CA ASN A 42 -13.07 -13.22 -7.48
C ASN A 42 -11.96 -12.32 -8.05
N HIS A 43 -11.24 -11.60 -7.19
CA HIS A 43 -10.13 -10.71 -7.55
C HIS A 43 -10.50 -9.65 -8.59
N GLN A 44 -11.72 -9.11 -8.50
CA GLN A 44 -12.13 -7.95 -9.30
C GLN A 44 -11.12 -6.82 -9.08
N ARG A 45 -10.56 -6.27 -10.16
CA ARG A 45 -9.63 -5.16 -10.09
C ARG A 45 -10.31 -3.96 -9.44
N ILE A 46 -9.63 -3.38 -8.47
CA ILE A 46 -9.92 -2.07 -7.91
C ILE A 46 -8.71 -1.18 -8.12
N LYS A 47 -8.94 0.06 -8.53
CA LYS A 47 -7.90 1.09 -8.63
C LYS A 47 -8.07 2.04 -7.46
N ILE A 48 -6.95 2.44 -6.83
CA ILE A 48 -6.94 3.38 -5.71
C ILE A 48 -5.98 4.51 -6.06
N LYS A 49 -6.42 5.76 -5.90
CA LYS A 49 -5.59 6.96 -6.09
C LYS A 49 -5.72 7.85 -4.87
N PHE A 50 -4.61 8.08 -4.17
CA PHE A 50 -4.54 9.17 -3.19
C PHE A 50 -4.36 10.51 -3.91
N LEU A 51 -5.18 11.49 -3.51
CA LEU A 51 -5.15 12.87 -4.01
C LEU A 51 -4.47 13.81 -3.01
N SER A 52 -4.66 13.58 -1.71
CA SER A 52 -3.98 14.32 -0.65
C SER A 52 -3.75 13.41 0.55
N ILE A 53 -2.57 13.51 1.14
CA ILE A 53 -2.24 12.93 2.44
C ILE A 53 -1.57 14.02 3.25
N LYS A 54 -2.05 14.24 4.48
CA LYS A 54 -1.49 15.25 5.38
C LYS A 54 -1.36 14.68 6.77
N LYS A 55 -0.20 14.85 7.40
CA LYS A 55 -0.03 14.58 8.82
C LYS A 55 -0.93 15.49 9.65
N ASP A 56 -1.61 14.94 10.64
CA ASP A 56 -2.46 15.69 11.56
C ASP A 56 -1.59 16.55 12.48
N SER A 57 -1.92 17.83 12.62
CA SER A 57 -1.11 18.80 13.39
C SER A 57 -1.21 18.62 14.90
N ILE A 58 -2.22 17.89 15.38
CA ILE A 58 -2.47 17.67 16.80
C ILE A 58 -2.03 16.25 17.19
N ASN A 59 -2.36 15.25 16.37
CA ASN A 59 -2.01 13.86 16.60
C ASN A 59 -0.93 13.39 15.61
N SER A 60 0.32 13.33 16.08
CA SER A 60 1.48 12.95 15.26
C SER A 60 1.42 11.51 14.69
N ASN A 61 0.56 10.65 15.23
CA ASN A 61 0.33 9.30 14.73
C ASN A 61 -0.78 9.22 13.68
N LYS A 62 -1.44 10.32 13.33
CA LYS A 62 -2.61 10.34 12.46
C LYS A 62 -2.32 11.08 11.16
N TYR A 63 -2.84 10.55 10.07
CA TYR A 63 -2.80 11.16 8.75
C TYR A 63 -4.22 11.27 8.21
N LEU A 64 -4.52 12.41 7.59
CA LEU A 64 -5.77 12.70 6.89
C LEU A 64 -5.57 12.41 5.40
N VAL A 65 -6.44 11.59 4.84
CA VAL A 65 -6.34 11.12 3.45
C VAL A 65 -7.59 11.53 2.68
N SER A 66 -7.42 12.01 1.44
CA SER A 66 -8.47 12.03 0.43
C SER A 66 -7.98 11.35 -0.85
N GLY A 67 -8.91 10.72 -1.55
CA GLY A 67 -8.58 9.96 -2.76
C GLY A 67 -9.81 9.56 -3.55
N LYS A 68 -9.57 8.73 -4.56
CA LYS A 68 -10.58 8.12 -5.42
C LYS A 68 -10.35 6.62 -5.51
N SER A 69 -11.42 5.85 -5.54
CA SER A 69 -11.43 4.42 -5.86
C SER A 69 -12.17 4.21 -7.18
N SER A 70 -11.83 3.13 -7.89
CA SER A 70 -12.57 2.72 -9.08
C SER A 70 -12.72 1.21 -9.15
N VAL A 71 -13.95 0.75 -9.36
CA VAL A 71 -14.28 -0.64 -9.66
C VAL A 71 -15.11 -0.65 -10.95
N LYS A 72 -14.56 -1.25 -12.01
CA LYS A 72 -15.10 -1.10 -13.37
C LYS A 72 -15.15 0.40 -13.73
N GLU A 73 -16.32 0.92 -14.11
CA GLU A 73 -16.52 2.33 -14.45
C GLU A 73 -17.03 3.16 -13.26
N THR A 74 -17.30 2.55 -12.11
CA THR A 74 -17.77 3.30 -10.93
C THR A 74 -16.57 3.92 -10.22
N ILE A 75 -16.52 5.25 -10.17
CA ILE A 75 -15.53 6.01 -9.40
C ILE A 75 -16.22 6.59 -8.16
N CYS A 76 -15.58 6.42 -7.00
CA CYS A 76 -16.02 7.02 -5.74
C CYS A 76 -14.90 7.88 -5.15
N ASP A 77 -15.25 9.07 -4.68
CA ASP A 77 -14.38 9.87 -3.84
C ASP A 77 -14.38 9.29 -2.43
N PHE A 78 -13.23 9.26 -1.77
CA PHE A 78 -13.13 8.87 -0.37
C PHE A 78 -12.32 9.86 0.45
N LYS A 79 -12.65 9.89 1.75
CA LYS A 79 -11.87 10.58 2.79
C LYS A 79 -11.69 9.66 3.98
N GLY A 80 -10.60 9.82 4.72
CA GLY A 80 -10.43 9.07 5.95
C GLY A 80 -9.07 9.26 6.57
N THR A 81 -8.60 8.23 7.26
CA THR A 81 -7.41 8.33 8.10
C THR A 81 -6.53 7.10 8.04
N ILE A 82 -5.22 7.33 8.20
CA ILE A 82 -4.24 6.32 8.56
C ILE A 82 -3.78 6.65 9.98
N ILE A 83 -3.74 5.65 10.87
CA ILE A 83 -3.35 5.79 12.28
C ILE A 83 -2.19 4.82 12.56
N LEU A 84 -1.01 5.37 12.84
CA LEU A 84 0.19 4.59 13.18
C LEU A 84 -0.02 3.81 14.48
N ARG A 85 0.35 2.53 14.47
CA ARG A 85 0.24 1.63 15.62
C ARG A 85 1.59 1.10 16.08
N ASP A 86 2.39 0.62 15.13
CA ASP A 86 3.72 0.12 15.42
C ASP A 86 4.71 0.61 14.37
N ILE A 87 5.93 0.84 14.84
CA ILE A 87 7.09 0.90 13.96
C ILE A 87 8.07 -0.13 14.50
N LYS A 88 8.52 -1.04 13.65
CA LYS A 88 9.46 -2.10 14.02
C LYS A 88 10.66 -2.03 13.11
N GLU A 89 11.84 -1.99 13.70
CA GLU A 89 13.09 -2.03 12.95
C GLU A 89 13.46 -3.46 12.56
N VAL A 90 14.20 -3.61 11.48
CA VAL A 90 14.84 -4.89 11.12
C VAL A 90 15.97 -5.22 12.09
N GLU A 91 16.23 -6.51 12.33
CA GLU A 91 17.37 -6.97 13.14
C GLU A 91 18.71 -6.68 12.45
N LYS A 92 18.75 -6.78 11.11
CA LYS A 92 19.92 -6.53 10.28
C LYS A 92 19.54 -5.65 9.10
N LEU A 93 20.34 -4.62 8.85
CA LEU A 93 20.16 -3.78 7.68
C LEU A 93 20.49 -4.58 6.41
N HIS A 94 19.75 -4.30 5.33
CA HIS A 94 20.02 -4.81 3.98
C HIS A 94 20.40 -3.67 3.04
N PHE A 95 21.21 -3.97 2.02
CA PHE A 95 21.79 -2.94 1.15
C PHE A 95 21.65 -3.27 -0.34
N GLY A 96 20.66 -4.09 -0.70
CA GLY A 96 20.46 -4.55 -2.07
C GLY A 96 21.45 -5.66 -2.47
N VAL A 97 21.43 -6.02 -3.74
CA VAL A 97 22.39 -6.99 -4.31
C VAL A 97 23.80 -6.39 -4.25
N ASP A 98 24.77 -7.20 -3.83
CA ASP A 98 26.18 -6.80 -3.70
C ASP A 98 26.42 -5.51 -2.90
N ASN A 99 25.53 -5.20 -1.94
CA ASN A 99 25.61 -4.00 -1.10
C ASN A 99 25.60 -2.67 -1.87
N GLU A 100 24.94 -2.61 -3.03
CA GLU A 100 24.83 -1.42 -3.89
C GLU A 100 24.37 -0.14 -3.17
N HIS A 101 23.70 -0.27 -2.03
CA HIS A 101 23.15 0.84 -1.25
C HIS A 101 23.88 1.10 0.09
N GLN A 102 25.01 0.42 0.35
CA GLN A 102 25.75 0.58 1.60
C GLN A 102 26.28 2.00 1.82
N ASN A 103 26.60 2.71 0.74
CA ASN A 103 27.10 4.09 0.79
C ASN A 103 25.98 5.14 0.93
N LYS A 104 24.70 4.74 0.96
CA LYS A 104 23.57 5.68 1.14
C LYS A 104 23.47 6.27 2.54
N GLY A 105 24.29 5.81 3.49
CA GLY A 105 24.29 6.32 4.87
C GLY A 105 23.11 5.84 5.71
N ILE A 106 22.48 4.71 5.36
CA ILE A 106 21.30 4.18 6.05
C ILE A 106 21.62 3.90 7.53
N LYS A 107 20.83 4.51 8.42
CA LYS A 107 20.92 4.40 9.88
C LYS A 107 19.98 3.36 10.45
N SER A 108 18.79 3.24 9.87
CA SER A 108 17.75 2.32 10.31
C SER A 108 16.86 1.92 9.15
N GLN A 109 16.22 0.76 9.28
CA GLN A 109 15.27 0.20 8.34
C GLN A 109 14.16 -0.47 9.13
N GLY A 110 12.96 -0.53 8.58
CA GLY A 110 11.87 -1.16 9.29
C GLY A 110 10.56 -1.21 8.54
N VAL A 111 9.55 -1.63 9.28
CA VAL A 111 8.16 -1.68 8.86
C VAL A 111 7.33 -0.78 9.76
N LEU A 112 6.58 0.10 9.14
CA LEU A 112 5.49 0.86 9.74
C LEU A 112 4.20 0.06 9.59
N ILE A 113 3.47 -0.09 10.70
CA ILE A 113 2.18 -0.76 10.78
C ILE A 113 1.14 0.26 11.25
N ALA A 114 0.07 0.40 10.48
CA ALA A 114 -1.02 1.33 10.76
C ALA A 114 -2.38 0.69 10.57
N ASP A 115 -3.40 1.22 11.24
CA ASP A 115 -4.78 0.98 10.85
C ASP A 115 -5.22 2.06 9.86
N TYR A 116 -6.05 1.72 8.89
CA TYR A 116 -6.67 2.70 8.01
C TYR A 116 -8.19 2.54 7.97
N GLU A 117 -8.88 3.66 7.76
CA GLU A 117 -10.31 3.71 7.49
C GLU A 117 -10.58 4.80 6.45
N PHE A 118 -11.14 4.44 5.29
CA PHE A 118 -11.53 5.37 4.23
C PHE A 118 -13.01 5.23 3.90
N LYS A 119 -13.73 6.35 3.95
CA LYS A 119 -15.18 6.44 3.70
C LYS A 119 -15.39 7.01 2.32
N GLU A 120 -15.99 6.22 1.43
CA GLU A 120 -16.47 6.74 0.15
C GLU A 120 -17.65 7.70 0.37
N ASN A 121 -17.90 8.58 -0.58
CA ASN A 121 -19.07 9.45 -0.54
C ASN A 121 -20.36 8.61 -0.61
N LYS A 122 -21.20 8.72 0.42
CA LYS A 122 -22.46 7.97 0.53
C LYS A 122 -23.46 8.28 -0.59
N ASP A 123 -23.34 9.46 -1.20
CA ASP A 123 -24.22 9.89 -2.29
C ASP A 123 -23.84 9.24 -3.64
N GLN A 124 -22.64 8.67 -3.75
CA GLN A 124 -22.19 7.95 -4.94
C GLN A 124 -22.71 6.51 -4.96
N LYS A 125 -23.02 6.01 -6.16
CA LYS A 125 -23.48 4.62 -6.35
C LYS A 125 -22.38 3.64 -5.97
N HIS A 126 -22.79 2.51 -5.41
CA HIS A 126 -21.88 1.43 -5.00
C HIS A 126 -20.75 1.88 -4.05
N SER A 127 -21.04 2.86 -3.18
CA SER A 127 -20.13 3.35 -2.15
C SER A 127 -20.12 2.48 -0.89
N GLY A 128 -19.02 2.58 -0.15
CA GLY A 128 -18.76 1.84 1.08
C GLY A 128 -17.59 2.36 1.89
N LEU A 129 -17.17 1.54 2.84
CA LEU A 129 -16.11 1.81 3.80
C LEU A 129 -14.96 0.85 3.59
N PHE A 130 -13.77 1.36 3.30
CA PHE A 130 -12.53 0.60 3.40
C PHE A 130 -12.02 0.64 4.83
N LYS A 131 -11.62 -0.51 5.39
CA LYS A 131 -10.95 -0.59 6.68
C LYS A 131 -9.96 -1.75 6.70
N GLY A 132 -8.83 -1.59 7.37
CA GLY A 132 -7.82 -2.65 7.44
C GLY A 132 -6.51 -2.19 8.06
N LYS A 133 -5.45 -2.93 7.73
CA LYS A 133 -4.07 -2.64 8.14
C LYS A 133 -3.22 -2.22 6.96
N LEU A 134 -2.36 -1.25 7.20
CA LEU A 134 -1.33 -0.78 6.27
C LEU A 134 0.04 -1.20 6.79
N TYR A 135 0.86 -1.71 5.89
CA TYR A 135 2.24 -2.09 6.14
C TYR A 135 3.15 -1.39 5.12
N SER A 136 4.09 -0.58 5.59
CA SER A 136 5.03 0.17 4.75
C SER A 136 6.47 -0.09 5.17
N LYS A 137 7.33 -0.50 4.24
CA LYS A 137 8.77 -0.65 4.41
C LYS A 137 9.45 0.69 4.18
N TRP A 138 10.38 1.03 5.06
CA TRP A 138 11.07 2.31 5.06
C TRP A 138 12.54 2.16 5.47
N TYR A 139 13.36 3.13 5.09
CA TYR A 139 14.71 3.31 5.62
C TYR A 139 14.96 4.77 6.02
N LEU A 140 15.91 4.98 6.93
CA LEU A 140 16.32 6.28 7.45
C LEU A 140 17.77 6.55 7.01
N ILE A 141 18.05 7.65 6.31
CA ILE A 141 19.42 8.04 5.89
C ILE A 141 20.07 9.05 6.85
N SER A 142 19.29 9.98 7.39
CA SER A 142 19.70 10.96 8.40
C SER A 142 18.59 11.08 9.44
N ASP A 143 18.86 11.72 10.59
CA ASP A 143 17.98 11.69 11.77
C ASP A 143 16.51 12.12 11.50
N ASP A 144 16.23 12.82 10.40
CA ASP A 144 14.88 13.28 10.03
C ASP A 144 14.36 12.79 8.68
N ARG A 145 15.13 12.02 7.90
CA ARG A 145 14.78 11.67 6.52
C ARG A 145 14.40 10.20 6.37
N ILE A 146 13.12 9.92 6.59
CA ILE A 146 12.49 8.65 6.23
C ILE A 146 12.32 8.59 4.71
N GLU A 147 12.59 7.44 4.14
CA GLU A 147 12.46 7.17 2.71
C GLU A 147 11.70 5.87 2.47
N TYR A 148 11.05 5.83 1.31
CA TYR A 148 10.45 4.62 0.78
C TYR A 148 11.51 3.56 0.53
N ASP A 149 11.35 2.38 1.12
CA ASP A 149 12.30 1.29 0.92
C ASP A 149 12.12 0.65 -0.45
N ASN A 150 12.89 1.14 -1.43
CA ASN A 150 13.06 0.59 -2.77
C ASN A 150 14.38 -0.16 -2.96
N ILE A 151 15.05 -0.56 -1.89
CA ILE A 151 16.39 -1.18 -1.95
C ILE A 151 16.35 -2.51 -2.71
N GLN A 152 15.27 -3.27 -2.55
CA GLN A 152 15.06 -4.54 -3.25
C GLN A 152 14.09 -4.38 -4.44
N SER A 153 13.96 -3.18 -5.03
CA SER A 153 12.95 -2.93 -6.07
C SER A 153 13.14 -3.73 -7.36
N VAL A 154 14.34 -4.29 -7.57
CA VAL A 154 14.66 -5.20 -8.69
C VAL A 154 14.38 -6.67 -8.37
N ALA A 155 14.04 -7.02 -7.13
CA ALA A 155 13.71 -8.38 -6.75
C ALA A 155 12.33 -8.77 -7.27
N ASP A 156 12.19 -9.98 -7.82
CA ASP A 156 10.95 -10.46 -8.44
C ASP A 156 9.72 -10.28 -7.55
N GLY A 157 9.82 -10.62 -6.26
CA GLY A 157 8.73 -10.55 -5.29
C GLY A 157 8.48 -9.17 -4.66
N TYR A 158 9.17 -8.12 -5.11
CA TYR A 158 9.12 -6.84 -4.42
C TYR A 158 7.71 -6.23 -4.37
N SER A 159 7.32 -5.81 -3.16
CA SER A 159 6.14 -4.98 -2.91
C SER A 159 6.34 -4.12 -1.67
N ASN A 160 5.56 -3.04 -1.60
CA ASN A 160 5.53 -2.12 -0.48
C ASN A 160 4.12 -1.53 -0.31
N ASN A 161 3.87 -0.80 0.78
CA ASN A 161 2.60 -0.14 1.07
C ASN A 161 1.39 -1.08 0.94
N ALA A 162 1.43 -2.25 1.59
CA ALA A 162 0.30 -3.17 1.55
C ALA A 162 -0.84 -2.71 2.47
N PHE A 163 -1.97 -2.42 1.85
CA PHE A 163 -3.26 -2.25 2.49
C PHE A 163 -3.99 -3.58 2.42
N ILE A 164 -4.18 -4.21 3.58
CA ILE A 164 -4.85 -5.50 3.72
C ILE A 164 -6.10 -5.30 4.57
N GLY A 165 -7.27 -5.56 3.98
CA GLY A 165 -8.52 -5.26 4.68
C GLY A 165 -9.77 -5.66 3.91
N VAL A 166 -10.84 -4.92 4.20
CA VAL A 166 -12.16 -5.13 3.61
C VAL A 166 -12.77 -3.83 3.13
N TRP A 167 -13.63 -3.95 2.13
CA TRP A 167 -14.59 -2.92 1.75
C TRP A 167 -16.00 -3.37 2.19
N LYS A 168 -16.70 -2.49 2.91
CA LYS A 168 -18.06 -2.73 3.42
C LYS A 168 -19.06 -1.82 2.70
N SER A 169 -20.02 -2.40 2.00
CA SER A 169 -21.07 -1.64 1.31
C SER A 169 -21.93 -0.84 2.28
N TYR A 170 -22.17 0.44 1.99
CA TYR A 170 -23.16 1.22 2.77
C TYR A 170 -24.58 0.75 2.52
N LYS A 171 -24.92 0.40 1.27
CA LYS A 171 -26.27 -0.02 0.90
C LYS A 171 -26.65 -1.39 1.48
N THR A 172 -25.73 -2.34 1.48
CA THR A 172 -26.05 -3.75 1.81
C THR A 172 -25.42 -4.24 3.10
N GLY A 173 -24.47 -3.51 3.68
CA GLY A 173 -23.70 -3.94 4.85
C GLY A 173 -22.72 -5.11 4.58
N LYS A 174 -22.73 -5.70 3.38
CA LYS A 174 -21.85 -6.81 3.00
C LYS A 174 -20.40 -6.36 2.90
N GLU A 175 -19.51 -7.20 3.43
CA GLU A 175 -18.06 -7.01 3.34
C GLU A 175 -17.46 -7.83 2.19
N LYS A 176 -16.41 -7.30 1.58
CA LYS A 176 -15.58 -7.94 0.57
C LYS A 176 -14.13 -7.77 0.96
N ILE A 177 -13.30 -8.79 0.76
CA ILE A 177 -11.84 -8.65 0.79
C ILE A 177 -11.46 -7.47 -0.11
N CYS A 178 -10.58 -6.58 0.35
CA CYS A 178 -10.10 -5.46 -0.44
C CYS A 178 -8.64 -5.22 -0.08
N ASN A 179 -7.75 -5.70 -0.95
CA ASN A 179 -6.30 -5.66 -0.73
C ASN A 179 -5.65 -4.92 -1.90
N TRP A 180 -4.72 -4.02 -1.60
CA TRP A 180 -3.90 -3.38 -2.62
C TRP A 180 -2.52 -3.05 -2.07
N ALA A 181 -1.54 -2.91 -2.96
CA ALA A 181 -0.19 -2.50 -2.60
C ALA A 181 0.54 -1.91 -3.81
N ASP A 182 1.76 -1.46 -3.58
CA ASP A 182 2.68 -1.13 -4.65
C ASP A 182 3.27 -2.43 -5.24
N PHE A 183 3.36 -2.47 -6.56
CA PHE A 183 3.97 -3.49 -7.41
C PHE A 183 3.31 -4.87 -7.43
N ARG A 184 2.88 -5.45 -6.29
CA ARG A 184 2.20 -6.76 -6.26
C ARG A 184 1.08 -6.81 -5.22
N VAL A 185 -0.04 -7.44 -5.55
CA VAL A 185 -1.24 -7.49 -4.67
C VAL A 185 -1.01 -8.45 -3.50
N PRO A 186 -1.19 -8.01 -2.23
CA PRO A 186 -0.98 -8.88 -1.08
C PRO A 186 -2.18 -9.80 -0.85
N ASN A 187 -1.91 -11.01 -0.35
CA ASN A 187 -2.93 -12.01 -0.02
C ASN A 187 -3.91 -12.31 -1.17
N ALA A 188 -3.43 -12.26 -2.41
CA ALA A 188 -4.14 -12.79 -3.56
C ALA A 188 -4.05 -14.33 -3.61
N ASN A 189 -4.81 -14.95 -4.50
CA ASN A 189 -4.68 -16.39 -4.72
C ASN A 189 -3.31 -16.69 -5.34
N GLN A 190 -2.80 -17.90 -5.10
CA GLN A 190 -1.49 -18.31 -5.64
C GLN A 190 -1.45 -18.28 -7.17
N ASP A 191 -2.57 -18.50 -7.85
CA ASP A 191 -2.70 -18.47 -9.31
C ASP A 191 -3.03 -17.09 -9.89
N PHE A 192 -3.05 -16.04 -9.05
CA PHE A 192 -3.43 -14.70 -9.48
C PHE A 192 -2.31 -13.99 -10.23
N ASP A 193 -1.10 -14.00 -9.67
CA ASP A 193 0.08 -13.35 -10.24
C ASP A 193 1.04 -14.42 -10.78
N VAL A 194 1.14 -14.50 -12.11
CA VAL A 194 1.99 -15.44 -12.85
C VAL A 194 3.23 -14.75 -13.41
N GLY A 195 3.48 -13.51 -13.02
CA GLY A 195 4.61 -12.72 -13.46
C GLY A 195 5.92 -13.15 -12.78
N ALA A 196 6.90 -13.54 -13.60
CA ALA A 196 8.21 -14.01 -13.12
C ALA A 196 9.09 -12.87 -12.57
N GLY A 197 9.04 -11.68 -13.18
CA GLY A 197 9.78 -10.50 -12.71
C GLY A 197 8.81 -9.39 -12.29
N GLU A 198 8.08 -8.83 -13.25
CA GLU A 198 7.00 -7.86 -13.00
C GLU A 198 5.67 -8.57 -12.72
N PHE A 199 4.71 -7.86 -12.11
CA PHE A 199 3.36 -8.36 -11.91
C PHE A 199 2.70 -8.73 -13.25
N GLY A 200 2.15 -9.94 -13.32
CA GLY A 200 1.41 -10.44 -14.48
C GLY A 200 0.13 -11.12 -14.04
N PRO A 201 -1.06 -10.53 -14.24
CA PRO A 201 -2.30 -11.20 -13.84
C PRO A 201 -2.54 -12.41 -14.73
N SER A 202 -2.91 -13.55 -14.15
CA SER A 202 -3.32 -14.73 -14.89
C SER A 202 -4.54 -14.45 -15.78
N GLU A 203 -4.58 -15.04 -16.98
CA GLU A 203 -5.67 -14.91 -17.95
C GLU A 203 -7.06 -15.22 -17.35
N LYS A 204 -7.09 -16.12 -16.36
CA LYS A 204 -8.29 -16.47 -15.56
C LYS A 204 -8.99 -15.24 -14.98
N TYR A 205 -8.25 -14.17 -14.71
CA TYR A 205 -8.74 -12.95 -14.08
C TYR A 205 -8.97 -11.80 -15.08
N TYR A 206 -8.73 -11.97 -16.37
CA TYR A 206 -8.89 -10.91 -17.37
C TYR A 206 -10.29 -10.29 -17.37
N ALA A 207 -11.33 -11.12 -17.36
CA ALA A 207 -12.72 -10.68 -17.27
C ALA A 207 -13.08 -9.97 -15.93
N LYS A 208 -12.15 -9.92 -14.98
CA LYS A 208 -12.27 -9.24 -13.69
C LYS A 208 -11.59 -7.88 -13.70
N GLY A 209 -11.40 -7.30 -14.88
CA GLY A 209 -10.81 -5.96 -15.07
C GLY A 209 -9.29 -5.97 -15.25
N TRP A 210 -8.70 -7.13 -15.54
CA TRP A 210 -7.25 -7.27 -15.73
C TRP A 210 -6.86 -7.43 -17.21
N ALA A 211 -7.82 -7.61 -18.12
CA ALA A 211 -7.55 -7.76 -19.57
C ALA A 211 -6.85 -6.54 -20.19
N ASP A 212 -7.13 -5.35 -19.65
CA ASP A 212 -6.56 -4.07 -20.07
C ASP A 212 -5.41 -3.62 -19.16
N TYR A 213 -4.95 -4.47 -18.24
CA TYR A 213 -3.79 -4.16 -17.42
C TYR A 213 -2.56 -4.03 -18.32
N LYS A 214 -1.98 -2.83 -18.32
CA LYS A 214 -0.74 -2.51 -19.00
C LYS A 214 0.21 -1.91 -17.98
N PRO A 215 1.38 -2.52 -17.74
CA PRO A 215 2.45 -1.87 -17.00
C PRO A 215 2.73 -0.49 -17.59
N MET A 216 3.02 0.48 -16.72
CA MET A 216 3.34 1.87 -17.11
C MET A 216 2.23 2.66 -17.80
N ASP A 217 0.98 2.21 -17.77
CA ASP A 217 -0.15 2.99 -18.31
C ASP A 217 -0.35 4.29 -17.51
N THR A 218 -0.13 5.43 -18.17
CA THR A 218 -0.26 6.74 -17.55
C THR A 218 -1.67 7.32 -17.62
N GLN A 219 -2.68 6.56 -18.06
CA GLN A 219 -4.05 7.04 -18.12
C GLN A 219 -4.57 7.42 -16.72
N GLU A 220 -4.99 8.68 -16.59
CA GLU A 220 -5.53 9.21 -15.36
C GLU A 220 -7.03 8.90 -15.23
N TRP A 221 -7.35 7.66 -14.88
CA TRP A 221 -8.73 7.18 -14.66
C TRP A 221 -9.50 7.93 -13.57
N TRP A 222 -8.81 8.72 -12.75
CA TRP A 222 -9.33 9.46 -11.60
C TRP A 222 -9.71 10.91 -11.91
N LYS A 223 -9.50 11.37 -13.16
CA LYS A 223 -9.89 12.70 -13.62
C LYS A 223 -11.40 12.79 -13.86
#